data_AF-A0A348PET5-F1
#
_entry.id   AF-A0A348PET5-F1
#
_cell.length_a   1.000
_cell.length_b   1.000
_cell.length_c   1.000
_cell.angle_alpha   90.00
_cell.angle_beta   90.00
_cell.angle_gamma   90.00
#
_symmetry.space_group_name_H-M   'P 1'
#
loop_
_entity.id
_entity.type
_entity.pdbx_description
1 polymer ?
#
loop_
_entity_poly.entity_id
_entity_poly.type
_entity_poly.pdbx_seq_one_letter_code
_entity_poly.pdbx_strand_id
1 'polypeptide(L)'
;MNPDDHVCLCFRVSQRKLVNFMERERPRVASQLSECLGAGTGCQWCVPFLRKLHAQWERGEVPQLTVAPAEYAARRSQYRSSGIRSEPATSEIDPSAPVDVAVETESQYHSGRATMPGRTDPSQPIRVPLT
;
A
#
# COMPACT_ATOMS: atom_id res chain seq x y z
N MET A 1 -13.98 -7.63 -13.92
CA MET A 1 -13.25 -8.84 -13.51
C MET A 1 -14.18 -9.71 -12.68
N ASN A 2 -14.00 -11.02 -12.70
CA ASN A 2 -14.72 -11.96 -11.84
C ASN A 2 -14.11 -11.99 -10.43
N PRO A 3 -14.83 -12.49 -9.41
CA PRO A 3 -14.31 -12.51 -8.05
C PRO A 3 -13.04 -13.36 -7.88
N ASP A 4 -12.83 -14.37 -8.73
CA ASP A 4 -11.62 -15.21 -8.71
C ASP A 4 -10.41 -14.59 -9.41
N ASP A 5 -10.61 -13.50 -10.15
CA ASP A 5 -9.50 -12.82 -10.80
C ASP A 5 -8.63 -12.09 -9.77
N HIS A 6 -7.32 -12.09 -10.05
CA HIS A 6 -6.31 -11.54 -9.16
C HIS A 6 -6.23 -10.02 -9.25
N VAL A 7 -6.52 -9.33 -8.15
CA VAL A 7 -6.26 -7.90 -7.98
C VAL A 7 -4.77 -7.69 -7.71
N CYS A 8 -4.20 -8.41 -6.74
CA CYS A 8 -2.76 -8.36 -6.51
C CYS A 8 -2.04 -9.43 -7.35
N LEU A 9 -1.49 -9.02 -8.50
CA LEU A 9 -0.75 -9.92 -9.39
C LEU A 9 0.63 -10.36 -8.84
N CYS A 10 1.16 -9.68 -7.82
CA CYS A 10 2.40 -10.11 -7.14
C CYS A 10 2.15 -11.35 -6.27
N PHE A 11 1.14 -11.28 -5.40
CA PHE A 11 0.88 -12.30 -4.38
C PHE A 11 -0.33 -13.18 -4.71
N ARG A 12 -0.89 -13.04 -5.93
CA ARG A 12 -2.07 -13.78 -6.41
C ARG A 12 -3.24 -13.72 -5.42
N VAL A 13 -3.56 -12.49 -5.01
CA VAL A 13 -4.74 -12.22 -4.17
C VAL A 13 -5.91 -11.88 -5.08
N SER A 14 -6.94 -12.73 -5.07
CA SER A 14 -8.17 -12.52 -5.83
C SER A 14 -9.09 -11.50 -5.16
N GLN A 15 -10.01 -10.92 -5.93
CA GLN A 15 -11.00 -10.00 -5.37
C GLN A 15 -11.85 -10.67 -4.28
N ARG A 16 -12.24 -11.94 -4.46
CA ARG A 16 -12.96 -12.72 -3.46
C ARG A 16 -12.20 -12.82 -2.14
N LYS A 17 -10.88 -13.02 -2.18
CA LYS A 17 -10.06 -13.05 -0.96
C LYS A 17 -10.08 -11.71 -0.23
N LEU A 18 -10.00 -10.60 -0.97
CA LEU A 18 -10.07 -9.25 -0.39
C LEU A 18 -11.43 -8.97 0.24
N VAL A 19 -12.53 -9.29 -0.47
CA VAL A 19 -13.89 -9.12 0.06
C VAL A 19 -14.10 -9.95 1.33
N ASN A 20 -13.73 -11.23 1.30
CA ASN A 20 -13.84 -12.10 2.48
C ASN A 20 -12.98 -11.61 3.65
N PHE A 21 -11.81 -11.04 3.36
CA PHE A 21 -10.95 -10.43 4.38
C PHE A 21 -11.62 -9.19 5.00
N MET A 22 -12.18 -8.31 4.17
CA MET A 22 -12.87 -7.10 4.65
C MET A 22 -14.06 -7.45 5.55
N GLU A 23 -14.86 -8.45 5.17
CA GLU A 23 -15.99 -8.91 5.99
C GLU A 23 -15.57 -9.48 7.34
N ARG A 24 -14.47 -10.27 7.37
CA ARG A 24 -14.01 -10.95 8.59
C ARG A 24 -13.24 -10.03 9.53
N GLU A 25 -12.29 -9.28 8.99
CA GLU A 25 -11.33 -8.50 9.79
C GLU A 25 -11.75 -7.04 9.96
N ARG A 26 -12.70 -6.56 9.14
CA ARG A 26 -13.26 -5.20 9.18
C ARG A 26 -12.18 -4.11 9.25
N PRO A 27 -11.27 -4.05 8.27
CA PRO A 27 -10.16 -3.10 8.27
C PRO A 27 -10.68 -1.65 8.31
N ARG A 28 -10.09 -0.86 9.20
CA ARG A 28 -10.41 0.56 9.42
C ARG A 28 -9.92 1.45 8.29
N VAL A 29 -8.81 1.07 7.65
CA VAL A 29 -8.20 1.85 6.56
C VAL A 29 -7.72 0.92 5.44
N ALA A 30 -7.71 1.43 4.21
CA ALA A 30 -7.33 0.64 3.04
C ALA A 30 -5.92 0.02 3.09
N SER A 31 -4.97 0.64 3.81
CA SER A 31 -3.61 0.10 3.96
C SER A 31 -3.56 -1.24 4.71
N GLN A 32 -4.54 -1.52 5.57
CA GLN A 32 -4.66 -2.80 6.27
C GLN A 32 -5.02 -3.96 5.34
N LEU A 33 -5.44 -3.70 4.10
CA LEU A 33 -5.57 -4.77 3.09
C LEU A 33 -4.22 -5.47 2.81
N SER A 34 -3.09 -4.88 3.19
CA SER A 34 -1.79 -5.56 3.17
C SER A 34 -1.70 -6.77 4.11
N GLU A 35 -2.51 -6.83 5.15
CA GLU A 35 -2.62 -8.01 6.03
C GLU A 35 -3.31 -9.19 5.32
N CYS A 36 -4.03 -8.93 4.21
CA CYS A 36 -4.53 -9.97 3.32
C CYS A 36 -3.40 -10.48 2.41
N LEU A 37 -2.62 -11.44 2.92
CA LEU A 37 -1.57 -12.16 2.17
C LEU A 37 -0.50 -11.22 1.55
N GLY A 38 -0.25 -10.05 2.14
CA GLY A 38 0.70 -9.06 1.62
C GLY A 38 0.15 -8.21 0.47
N ALA A 39 -1.16 -8.19 0.21
CA ALA A 39 -1.70 -7.44 -0.93
C ALA A 39 -1.22 -5.98 -0.94
N GLY A 40 -0.62 -5.56 -2.05
CA GLY A 40 -0.14 -4.19 -2.18
C GLY A 40 1.17 -3.89 -1.46
N THR A 41 1.98 -4.86 -1.06
CA THR A 41 3.37 -4.62 -0.56
C THR A 41 4.45 -4.91 -1.61
N GLY A 42 4.08 -5.49 -2.75
CA GLY A 42 4.99 -5.79 -3.86
C GLY A 42 5.22 -4.57 -4.76
N CYS A 43 4.94 -4.70 -6.05
CA CYS A 43 5.15 -3.62 -7.03
C CYS A 43 4.24 -2.39 -6.87
N GLN A 44 3.37 -2.32 -5.85
CA GLN A 44 2.44 -1.21 -5.60
C GLN A 44 1.41 -0.86 -6.70
N TRP A 45 1.44 -1.53 -7.86
CA TRP A 45 0.50 -1.30 -8.97
C TRP A 45 -0.97 -1.37 -8.51
N CYS A 46 -1.30 -2.37 -7.69
CA CYS A 46 -2.67 -2.65 -7.28
C CYS A 46 -3.22 -1.72 -6.19
N VAL A 47 -2.40 -0.86 -5.56
CA VAL A 47 -2.79 -0.06 -4.39
C VAL A 47 -4.03 0.84 -4.60
N PRO A 48 -4.18 1.58 -5.72
CA PRO A 48 -5.39 2.38 -5.93
C PRO A 48 -6.65 1.52 -6.07
N PHE A 49 -6.52 0.33 -6.62
CA PHE A 49 -7.63 -0.61 -6.76
C PHE A 49 -8.03 -1.20 -5.40
N LEU A 50 -7.07 -1.43 -4.51
CA LEU A 50 -7.33 -1.81 -3.11
C LEU A 50 -8.08 -0.69 -2.38
N ARG A 51 -7.66 0.57 -2.54
CA ARG A 51 -8.37 1.74 -1.99
C ARG A 51 -9.80 1.83 -2.53
N LYS A 52 -10.01 1.64 -3.84
CA LYS A 52 -11.34 1.65 -4.44
C LYS A 52 -12.25 0.55 -3.87
N LEU A 53 -11.74 -0.67 -3.72
CA LEU A 53 -12.49 -1.79 -3.14
C LEU A 53 -12.84 -1.52 -1.67
N HIS A 54 -11.90 -1.01 -0.88
CA HIS A 54 -12.14 -0.65 0.53
C HIS A 54 -13.20 0.45 0.66
N ALA A 55 -13.14 1.49 -0.18
CA ALA A 55 -14.13 2.56 -0.19
C ALA A 55 -15.53 2.08 -0.58
N GLN A 56 -15.66 1.17 -1.57
CA GLN A 56 -16.95 0.54 -1.89
C GLN A 56 -17.49 -0.25 -0.69
N TRP A 57 -16.64 -1.06 -0.06
CA TRP A 57 -17.02 -1.84 1.11
C TRP A 57 -17.46 -0.96 2.29
N GLU A 58 -16.74 0.13 2.55
CA GLU A 58 -17.05 1.09 3.63
C GLU A 58 -18.42 1.76 3.43
N ARG A 59 -18.82 2.00 2.17
CA ARG A 59 -20.16 2.50 1.83
C ARG A 59 -21.26 1.43 1.91
N GLY A 60 -20.91 0.18 2.22
CA GLY A 60 -21.84 -0.95 2.23
C GLY A 60 -22.20 -1.48 0.83
N GLU A 61 -21.44 -1.10 -0.20
CA GLU A 61 -21.59 -1.64 -1.55
C GLU A 61 -20.88 -2.99 -1.67
N VAL A 62 -21.32 -3.82 -2.62
CA VAL A 62 -20.60 -5.04 -2.99
C VAL A 62 -19.30 -4.64 -3.71
N PRO A 63 -18.10 -4.88 -3.13
CA PRO A 63 -16.87 -4.38 -3.70
C PRO A 63 -16.54 -5.11 -5.01
N GLN A 64 -16.46 -4.35 -6.09
CA GLN A 64 -16.28 -4.88 -7.44
C GLN A 64 -15.49 -3.91 -8.32
N LEU A 65 -14.46 -4.44 -8.96
CA LEU A 65 -13.71 -3.74 -10.01
C LEU A 65 -14.27 -4.09 -11.40
N THR A 66 -14.52 -3.06 -12.20
CA THR A 66 -15.08 -3.15 -13.56
C THR A 66 -13.99 -3.06 -14.63
N VAL A 67 -12.92 -3.84 -14.48
CA VAL A 67 -11.81 -3.93 -15.46
C VAL A 67 -11.66 -5.37 -15.96
N ALA A 68 -11.28 -5.54 -17.23
CA ALA A 68 -10.99 -6.86 -17.77
C ALA A 68 -9.64 -7.39 -17.22
N PRO A 69 -9.53 -8.68 -16.83
CA PRO A 69 -8.29 -9.21 -16.23
C PRO A 69 -7.06 -9.11 -17.15
N ALA A 70 -7.24 -9.38 -18.44
CA ALA A 70 -6.16 -9.29 -19.43
C ALA A 70 -5.65 -7.84 -19.58
N GLU A 71 -6.58 -6.89 -19.65
CA GLU A 71 -6.25 -5.47 -19.70
C GLU A 71 -5.56 -4.99 -18.42
N TYR A 72 -6.05 -5.43 -17.27
CA TYR A 72 -5.46 -5.13 -15.96
C TYR A 72 -4.00 -5.60 -15.88
N ALA A 73 -3.73 -6.82 -16.34
CA ALA A 73 -2.39 -7.37 -16.41
C ALA A 73 -1.49 -6.62 -17.40
N ALA A 74 -2.01 -6.25 -18.57
CA ALA A 74 -1.28 -5.48 -19.58
C ALA A 74 -0.87 -4.09 -19.06
N ARG A 75 -1.79 -3.36 -18.41
CA ARG A 75 -1.52 -2.06 -17.80
C ARG A 75 -0.47 -2.14 -16.69
N ARG A 76 -0.47 -3.23 -15.90
CA ARG A 76 0.60 -3.48 -14.91
C ARG A 76 1.96 -3.66 -15.57
N SER A 77 2.03 -4.42 -16.67
CA SER A 77 3.28 -4.64 -17.39
C SER A 77 3.87 -3.32 -17.89
N GLN A 78 3.03 -2.44 -18.42
CA GLN A 78 3.43 -1.08 -18.81
C GLN A 78 3.92 -0.27 -17.61
N TYR A 79 3.18 -0.26 -16.49
CA TYR A 79 3.61 0.40 -15.26
C TYR A 79 4.96 -0.10 -14.74
N ARG A 80 5.23 -1.42 -14.84
CA ARG A 80 6.52 -1.99 -14.43
C ARG A 80 7.69 -1.51 -15.28
N SER A 81 7.47 -1.25 -16.57
CA SER A 81 8.51 -0.74 -17.47
C SER A 81 8.68 0.77 -17.38
N SER A 82 7.60 1.53 -17.18
CA SER A 82 7.63 3.00 -17.23
C SER A 82 7.70 3.66 -15.85
N GLY A 83 7.27 2.98 -14.79
CA GLY A 83 7.02 3.59 -13.48
C GLY A 83 5.79 4.52 -13.44
N ILE A 84 5.15 4.77 -14.58
CA ILE A 84 4.05 5.71 -14.74
C ILE A 84 2.74 4.94 -14.77
N ARG A 85 1.79 5.33 -13.92
CA ARG A 85 0.44 4.82 -13.97
C ARG A 85 -0.31 5.60 -15.03
N SER A 86 -0.64 4.96 -16.16
CA SER A 86 -1.57 5.53 -17.12
C SER A 86 -2.92 5.71 -16.43
N GLU A 87 -3.40 6.95 -16.38
CA GLU A 87 -4.74 7.29 -15.90
C GLU A 87 -5.76 6.39 -16.61
N PRO A 88 -6.63 5.67 -15.89
CA PRO A 88 -7.68 4.93 -16.56
C PRO A 88 -8.61 5.93 -17.24
N ALA A 89 -8.92 5.71 -18.52
CA ALA A 89 -10.05 6.36 -19.17
C ALA A 89 -11.31 6.14 -18.29
N THR A 90 -11.82 7.24 -17.76
CA THR A 90 -12.73 7.32 -16.63
C THR A 90 -14.14 6.84 -16.96
N SER A 91 -14.69 6.01 -16.08
CA SER A 91 -15.95 6.35 -15.41
C SER A 91 -15.84 5.87 -13.97
N GLU A 92 -15.94 6.79 -13.00
CA GLU A 92 -15.94 6.54 -11.56
C GLU A 92 -14.57 6.36 -10.89
N ILE A 93 -13.70 7.36 -11.07
CA ILE A 93 -12.85 7.84 -9.98
C ILE A 93 -13.65 8.99 -9.36
N ASP A 94 -14.10 8.82 -8.12
CA ASP A 94 -14.75 9.88 -7.35
C ASP A 94 -13.71 10.99 -7.05
N PRO A 95 -13.90 12.22 -7.55
CA PRO A 95 -12.99 13.34 -7.30
C PRO A 95 -13.02 13.83 -5.84
N SER A 96 -13.89 13.28 -4.98
CA SER A 96 -13.98 13.67 -3.56
C SER A 96 -13.05 12.89 -2.62
N ALA A 97 -12.37 11.84 -3.11
CA ALA A 97 -11.26 11.25 -2.36
C ALA A 97 -10.08 12.24 -2.38
N PRO A 98 -9.62 12.79 -1.23
CA PRO A 98 -8.50 13.70 -1.23
C PRO A 98 -7.27 12.99 -1.81
N VAL A 99 -6.87 13.43 -2.99
CA VAL A 99 -5.61 13.05 -3.64
C VAL A 99 -4.49 14.01 -3.22
N ASP A 100 -4.47 14.37 -1.94
CA ASP A 100 -3.47 15.26 -1.39
C ASP A 100 -2.58 14.49 -0.40
N VAL A 101 -1.65 13.71 -0.94
CA VAL A 101 -0.31 13.72 -0.37
C VAL A 101 0.50 14.58 -1.31
N ALA A 102 0.54 15.88 -0.98
CA ALA A 102 1.72 16.66 -1.29
C ALA A 102 2.88 15.88 -0.65
N VAL A 103 3.66 15.19 -1.48
CA VAL A 103 4.97 14.73 -1.08
C VAL A 103 5.76 16.02 -0.86
N GLU A 104 5.68 16.57 0.35
CA GLU A 104 6.59 17.62 0.78
C GLU A 104 7.99 17.03 0.64
N THR A 105 8.74 17.62 -0.28
CA THR A 105 10.08 17.25 -0.68
C THR A 105 10.93 16.98 0.56
N GLU A 106 11.60 15.82 0.55
CA GLU A 106 12.65 15.41 1.46
C GLU A 106 13.71 16.52 1.63
N SER A 107 13.53 17.42 2.59
CA SER A 107 14.59 18.40 2.93
C SER A 107 14.67 18.74 4.42
N GLN A 108 13.77 18.24 5.28
CA GLN A 108 13.82 18.56 6.72
C GLN A 108 14.49 17.50 7.60
N TYR A 109 14.75 16.29 7.09
CA TYR A 109 15.36 15.23 7.92
C TYR A 109 16.90 15.22 7.95
N HIS A 110 17.58 16.12 7.23
CA HIS A 110 19.06 16.18 7.19
C HIS A 110 19.69 17.42 7.85
N SER A 111 18.93 18.25 8.57
CA SER A 111 19.49 19.38 9.32
C SER A 111 19.29 19.25 10.82
N GLY A 112 19.69 18.10 11.37
CA GLY A 112 19.90 17.91 12.79
C GLY A 112 21.36 17.52 13.03
N ARG A 113 22.24 18.49 13.26
CA ARG A 113 23.58 18.24 13.81
C ARG A 113 23.42 17.80 15.27
N ALA A 114 23.01 16.55 15.47
CA ALA A 114 23.09 15.90 16.77
C ALA A 114 24.55 15.48 16.98
N THR A 115 25.21 16.13 17.94
CA THR A 115 26.47 15.63 18.50
C THR A 115 26.26 14.19 18.94
N MET A 116 26.88 13.24 18.25
CA MET A 116 26.88 11.83 18.64
C MET A 116 27.57 11.70 20.01
N PRO A 117 26.94 11.13 21.06
CA PRO A 117 27.70 10.69 22.22
C PRO A 117 28.66 9.57 21.74
N GLY A 118 29.92 9.70 22.14
CA GLY A 118 31.03 8.89 21.65
C GLY A 118 30.79 7.39 21.76
N ARG A 119 31.27 6.65 20.77
CA ARG A 119 31.43 5.19 20.84
C ARG A 119 32.19 4.84 22.12
N THR A 120 31.54 4.15 23.04
CA THR A 120 32.22 3.47 24.14
C THR A 120 33.06 2.35 23.56
N ASP A 121 34.37 2.47 23.79
CA ASP A 121 35.38 1.45 23.48
C ASP A 121 35.12 0.19 24.33
N PRO A 122 34.90 -0.99 23.72
CA PRO A 122 34.64 -2.23 24.46
C PRO A 122 35.84 -2.74 25.29
N SER A 123 37.01 -2.10 25.19
CA SER A 123 38.19 -2.42 25.99
C SER A 123 38.25 -1.72 27.36
N GLN A 124 37.28 -0.87 27.71
CA GLN A 124 37.28 -0.19 29.02
C GLN A 124 36.60 -1.04 30.11
N PRO A 125 37.28 -1.30 31.26
CA PRO A 125 36.69 -2.08 32.34
C PRO A 125 35.59 -1.29 33.05
N ILE A 126 34.42 -1.91 33.20
CA ILE A 126 33.27 -1.36 33.91
C ILE A 126 33.62 -1.27 35.40
N ARG A 127 33.70 -0.05 35.95
CA ARG A 127 33.81 0.16 37.39
C ARG A 127 32.41 0.15 38.01
N VAL A 128 32.12 -0.89 38.79
CA VAL A 128 30.91 -0.97 39.62
C VAL A 128 31.18 -0.22 40.93
N PRO A 129 30.37 0.79 41.31
CA PRO A 129 30.51 1.44 42.59
C PRO A 129 30.02 0.51 43.71
N LEU A 130 30.82 0.34 44.75
CA LEU A 130 30.44 -0.33 45.98
C LEU A 130 29.77 0.69 46.91
N THR A 131 28.47 0.51 47.14
CA THR A 131 27.71 1.07 48.27
C THR A 131 26.86 -0.03 48.85
#